data_AF-A0A8T4VI59-F1
#
_entry.id   AF-A0A8T4VI59-F1
#
_cell.length_a   1.000
_cell.length_b   1.000
_cell.length_c   1.000
_cell.angle_alpha   90.00
_cell.angle_beta   90.00
_cell.angle_gamma   90.00
#
_symmetry.space_group_name_H-M   'P 1'
#
loop_
_entity.id
_entity.type
_entity.pdbx_description
1 polymer ?
#
loop_
_entity_poly.entity_id
_entity_poly.type
_entity_poly.pdbx_seq_one_letter_code
_entity_poly.pdbx_strand_id
1 'polypeptide(L)'
;MDKNQRKSKSIQLGLRLDNDMLEEIQRLSVWEGIDKITWIKRTISDKIRDKMGEMADEIKEDYIKSRMDDQAYLELMHLKNVPPDIKEVRKKLLEKFLNND
;
A
#
# COMPACT_ATOMS: atom_id res chain seq x y z
N MET A 1 27.14 -20.97 -4.69
CA MET A 1 25.69 -20.72 -4.66
C MET A 1 25.49 -19.23 -4.78
N ASP A 2 25.15 -18.78 -5.98
CA ASP A 2 25.10 -17.37 -6.34
C ASP A 2 23.94 -16.65 -5.64
N LYS A 3 24.27 -15.50 -5.06
CA LYS A 3 23.33 -14.56 -4.48
C LYS A 3 22.54 -13.93 -5.63
N ASN A 4 21.24 -14.23 -5.70
CA ASN A 4 20.24 -13.56 -6.53
C ASN A 4 20.27 -12.04 -6.30
N GLN A 5 21.19 -11.32 -6.96
CA GLN A 5 21.07 -9.89 -7.18
C GLN A 5 19.97 -9.70 -8.22
N ARG A 6 18.73 -9.55 -7.77
CA ARG A 6 17.66 -8.99 -8.60
C ARG A 6 18.10 -7.58 -8.99
N LYS A 7 18.80 -7.42 -10.12
CA LYS A 7 19.00 -6.12 -10.75
C LYS A 7 17.62 -5.54 -11.01
N SER A 8 17.21 -4.57 -10.20
CA SER A 8 16.00 -3.78 -10.47
C SER A 8 16.21 -3.10 -11.82
N LYS A 9 15.59 -3.64 -12.86
CA LYS A 9 15.57 -3.00 -14.17
C LYS A 9 14.60 -1.82 -14.05
N SER A 10 15.13 -0.61 -14.00
CA SER A 10 14.31 0.60 -14.09
C SER A 10 13.65 0.65 -15.47
N ILE A 11 12.33 0.85 -15.50
CA ILE A 11 11.57 1.05 -16.74
C ILE A 11 11.45 2.55 -16.98
N GLN A 12 11.67 3.00 -18.21
CA GLN A 12 11.45 4.39 -18.58
C GLN A 12 9.96 4.67 -18.70
N LEU A 13 9.48 5.69 -17.99
CA LEU A 13 8.09 6.15 -18.06
C LEU A 13 8.01 7.41 -18.94
N GLY A 14 7.20 7.36 -19.99
CA GLY A 14 6.82 8.54 -20.78
C GLY A 14 5.55 9.15 -20.21
N LEU A 15 5.60 10.44 -19.82
CA LEU A 15 4.46 11.17 -19.28
C LEU A 15 4.06 12.29 -20.25
N ARG A 16 2.76 12.47 -20.43
CA ARG A 16 2.18 13.66 -21.07
C ARG A 16 1.48 14.46 -19.99
N LEU A 17 1.85 15.72 -19.86
CA LEU A 17 1.34 16.65 -18.88
C LEU A 17 0.90 17.91 -19.63
N ASP A 18 -0.17 18.52 -19.15
CA ASP A 18 -0.63 19.80 -19.68
C ASP A 18 0.41 20.88 -19.38
N ASN A 19 0.47 21.91 -20.24
CA ASN A 19 1.46 22.97 -20.12
C ASN A 19 1.38 23.70 -18.77
N ASP A 20 0.17 24.00 -18.30
CA ASP A 20 -0.07 24.67 -17.02
C ASP A 20 0.53 23.87 -15.85
N MET A 21 0.40 22.54 -15.89
CA MET A 21 0.97 21.66 -14.87
C MET A 21 2.50 21.63 -14.96
N LEU A 22 3.07 21.65 -16.16
CA LEU A 22 4.52 21.73 -16.36
C LEU A 22 5.10 23.05 -15.85
N GLU A 23 4.38 24.16 -16.00
CA GLU A 23 4.79 25.45 -15.47
C GLU A 23 4.82 25.46 -13.94
N GLU A 24 3.80 24.89 -13.28
CA GLU A 24 3.81 24.81 -11.83
C GLU A 24 4.90 23.87 -11.30
N ILE A 25 5.13 22.73 -11.94
CA ILE A 25 6.26 21.85 -11.60
C ILE A 25 7.58 22.61 -11.73
N GLN A 26 7.76 23.43 -12.78
CA GLN A 26 8.96 24.23 -12.97
C GLN A 26 9.15 25.26 -11.86
N ARG A 27 8.07 25.93 -11.43
CA ARG A 27 8.13 26.91 -10.33
C ARG A 27 8.52 26.24 -9.01
N LEU A 28 7.87 25.12 -8.69
CA LEU A 28 8.13 24.35 -7.47
C LEU A 28 9.56 23.78 -7.46
N SER A 29 10.02 23.23 -8.59
CA SER A 29 11.37 22.67 -8.67
C SER A 29 12.44 23.75 -8.49
N VAL A 30 12.23 24.95 -9.05
CA VAL A 30 13.14 26.10 -8.88
C VAL A 30 13.16 26.57 -7.43
N TRP A 31 11.98 26.66 -6.80
CA TRP A 31 11.86 27.06 -5.40
C TRP A 31 12.60 26.09 -4.45
N GLU A 32 12.55 24.79 -4.74
CA GLU A 32 13.29 23.76 -3.99
C GLU A 32 14.76 23.60 -4.41
N GLY A 33 15.20 24.29 -5.47
CA GLY A 33 16.57 24.21 -5.97
C GLY A 33 16.93 22.86 -6.61
N ILE A 34 15.96 22.14 -7.18
CA ILE A 34 16.16 20.85 -7.84
C ILE A 34 15.62 20.83 -9.28
N ASP A 35 16.10 19.89 -10.10
CA ASP A 35 15.59 19.75 -11.47
C ASP A 35 14.16 19.16 -11.50
N LYS A 36 13.40 19.53 -12.53
CA LYS A 36 12.00 19.11 -12.71
C LYS A 36 11.79 17.60 -12.62
N ILE A 37 12.69 16.82 -13.24
CA ILE A 37 12.52 15.36 -13.30
C ILE A 37 12.79 14.76 -11.92
N THR A 38 13.79 15.26 -11.20
CA THR A 38 14.05 14.86 -9.81
C THR A 38 12.90 15.25 -8.90
N TRP A 39 12.34 16.46 -9.08
CA TRP A 39 11.16 16.90 -8.33
C TRP A 39 9.99 15.93 -8.55
N ILE A 40 9.62 15.67 -9.82
CA ILE A 40 8.54 14.72 -10.17
C ILE A 40 8.78 13.33 -9.55
N LYS A 41 10.01 12.80 -9.64
CA LYS A 41 10.35 11.49 -9.07
C LYS A 41 10.19 11.45 -7.56
N ARG A 42 10.62 12.51 -6.86
CA ARG A 42 10.48 12.61 -5.40
C ARG A 42 9.01 12.67 -5.00
N THR A 43 8.25 13.57 -5.61
CA THR A 43 6.81 13.72 -5.34
C THR A 43 6.04 12.42 -5.56
N ILE A 44 6.31 11.71 -6.67
CA ILE A 44 5.68 10.40 -6.93
C ILE A 44 6.09 9.38 -5.85
N SER A 45 7.38 9.33 -5.50
CA SER A 45 7.89 8.36 -4.52
C SER A 45 7.32 8.60 -3.12
N ASP A 46 7.23 9.86 -2.71
CA ASP A 46 6.64 10.26 -1.43
C ASP A 46 5.15 9.93 -1.42
N LYS A 47 4.43 10.24 -2.50
CA LYS A 47 3.00 9.91 -2.59
C LYS A 47 2.73 8.40 -2.58
N ILE A 48 3.57 7.61 -3.24
CA ILE A 48 3.50 6.14 -3.17
C ILE A 48 3.74 5.67 -1.74
N ARG A 49 4.75 6.21 -1.04
CA ARG A 49 5.04 5.84 0.34
C ARG A 49 3.88 6.17 1.28
N ASP A 50 3.29 7.36 1.12
CA ASP A 50 2.11 7.76 1.90
C ASP A 50 0.95 6.80 1.66
N LYS A 51 0.65 6.49 0.40
CA LYS A 51 -0.43 5.56 0.03
C LYS A 51 -0.19 4.14 0.53
N MET A 52 1.06 3.66 0.51
CA MET A 52 1.42 2.38 1.12
C MET A 52 1.26 2.41 2.64
N GLY A 53 1.54 3.54 3.29
CA GLY A 53 1.30 3.75 4.71
C GLY A 53 -0.18 3.68 5.06
N GLU A 54 -1.01 4.42 4.33
CA GLU A 54 -2.49 4.39 4.47
C GLU A 54 -3.04 2.96 4.31
N MET A 55 -2.61 2.25 3.26
CA MET A 55 -3.01 0.86 3.02
C MET A 55 -2.58 -0.08 4.15
N ALA A 56 -1.37 0.11 4.70
CA ALA A 56 -0.90 -0.69 5.83
C ALA A 56 -1.71 -0.42 7.11
N ASP A 57 -2.19 0.81 7.31
CA ASP A 57 -3.03 1.16 8.46
C ASP A 57 -4.48 0.64 8.28
N GLU A 58 -5.04 0.69 7.07
CA GLU A 58 -6.32 0.04 6.74
C GLU A 58 -6.28 -1.47 7.03
N ILE A 59 -5.21 -2.15 6.63
CA ILE A 59 -5.02 -3.59 6.89
C ILE A 59 -4.96 -3.87 8.41
N LYS A 60 -4.32 -3.00 9.20
CA LYS A 60 -4.30 -3.15 10.67
C LYS A 60 -5.68 -2.96 11.26
N GLU A 61 -6.42 -1.94 10.81
CA GLU A 61 -7.79 -1.71 11.28
C GLU A 61 -8.72 -2.88 10.95
N ASP A 62 -8.63 -3.44 9.76
CA ASP A 62 -9.41 -4.61 9.36
C ASP A 62 -9.05 -5.85 10.20
N TYR A 63 -7.77 -6.04 10.50
CA TYR A 63 -7.34 -7.11 11.40
C TYR A 63 -7.88 -6.91 12.83
N ILE A 64 -7.87 -5.68 13.35
CA ILE A 64 -8.42 -5.35 14.67
C ILE A 64 -9.93 -5.61 14.70
N LYS A 65 -10.68 -5.13 13.71
CA LYS A 65 -12.13 -5.35 13.59
C LYS A 65 -12.46 -6.84 13.51
N SER A 66 -11.73 -7.61 12.70
CA SER A 66 -11.88 -9.07 12.59
C SER A 66 -11.66 -9.79 13.94
N ARG A 67 -10.70 -9.33 14.74
CA ARG A 67 -10.47 -9.86 16.10
C ARG A 67 -11.55 -9.47 17.10
N MET A 68 -12.09 -8.25 17.01
CA MET A 68 -13.23 -7.82 17.83
C MET A 68 -14.46 -8.67 17.49
N ASP A 69 -14.69 -8.96 16.21
CA ASP A 69 -15.75 -9.85 15.76
C ASP A 69 -15.55 -11.30 16.25
N ASP A 70 -14.31 -11.79 16.31
CA ASP A 70 -14.01 -13.10 16.91
C ASP A 70 -14.41 -13.14 18.37
N GLN A 71 -14.10 -12.11 19.15
CA GLN A 71 -14.44 -12.07 20.57
C GLN A 71 -15.96 -12.05 20.78
N ALA A 72 -16.67 -11.21 20.03
CA ALA A 72 -18.13 -11.16 20.06
C ALA A 72 -18.77 -12.51 19.64
N TYR A 73 -18.22 -13.16 18.60
CA TYR A 73 -18.66 -14.48 18.16
C TYR A 73 -18.44 -15.56 19.23
N LEU A 74 -17.28 -15.56 19.90
CA LEU A 74 -16.98 -16.50 20.98
C LEU A 74 -17.90 -16.32 22.18
N GLU A 75 -18.19 -15.08 22.56
CA GLU A 75 -19.12 -14.74 23.64
C GLU A 75 -20.54 -15.20 23.31
N LEU A 76 -21.04 -14.91 22.09
CA LEU A 76 -22.36 -15.32 21.60
C LEU A 76 -22.53 -16.85 21.51
N MET A 77 -21.49 -17.55 21.06
CA MET A 77 -21.54 -19.01 20.84
C MET A 77 -21.08 -19.80 22.07
N HIS A 78 -20.69 -19.13 23.15
CA HIS A 78 -20.08 -19.73 24.35
C HIS A 78 -18.89 -20.64 24.03
N LEU A 79 -18.10 -20.27 23.02
CA LEU A 79 -16.94 -21.04 22.58
C LEU A 79 -15.66 -20.47 23.18
N LYS A 80 -14.73 -21.35 23.55
CA LYS A 80 -13.41 -20.94 24.05
C LYS A 80 -12.44 -20.54 22.93
N ASN A 81 -12.65 -21.03 21.71
CA ASN A 81 -11.77 -20.82 20.57
C ASN A 81 -12.59 -20.75 19.28
N VAL A 82 -12.15 -19.93 18.31
CA VAL A 82 -12.80 -19.84 17.00
C VAL A 82 -12.56 -21.16 16.25
N PRO A 83 -13.62 -21.80 15.74
CA PRO A 83 -13.52 -23.05 14.99
C PRO A 83 -12.53 -22.98 13.80
N PRO A 84 -11.82 -24.09 13.49
CA PRO A 84 -10.77 -24.11 12.46
C PRO A 84 -11.26 -23.77 11.05
N ASP A 85 -12.47 -24.22 10.72
CA ASP A 85 -13.18 -23.96 9.46
C ASP A 85 -13.45 -22.46 9.26
N ILE A 86 -13.90 -21.77 10.31
CA ILE A 86 -14.13 -20.31 10.26
C ILE A 86 -12.81 -19.56 10.10
N LYS A 87 -11.75 -19.97 10.80
CA LYS A 87 -10.41 -19.39 10.64
C LYS A 87 -9.90 -19.55 9.21
N GLU A 88 -10.10 -20.71 8.60
CA GLU A 88 -9.62 -20.99 7.25
C GLU A 88 -10.37 -20.16 6.18
N VAL A 89 -11.69 -20.01 6.32
CA VAL A 89 -12.49 -19.15 5.43
C VAL A 89 -12.05 -17.69 5.54
N ARG A 90 -11.84 -17.18 6.77
CA ARG A 90 -11.37 -15.80 6.98
C ARG A 90 -9.96 -15.57 6.44
N LYS A 91 -9.06 -16.53 6.63
CA LYS A 91 -7.70 -16.48 6.07
C LYS A 91 -7.73 -16.40 4.55
N LYS A 92 -8.56 -17.20 3.88
CA LYS A 92 -8.73 -17.16 2.42
C LYS A 92 -9.31 -15.83 1.94
N LEU A 93 -10.26 -15.25 2.67
CA LEU A 93 -10.80 -13.92 2.35
C LEU A 93 -9.73 -12.84 2.48
N LEU A 94 -8.98 -12.82 3.59
CA LEU A 94 -7.83 -11.91 3.80
C LEU A 94 -6.78 -12.05 2.70
N GLU A 95 -6.38 -13.28 2.36
CA GLU A 95 -5.43 -13.54 1.26
C GLU A 95 -5.98 -13.08 -0.10
N LYS A 96 -7.29 -13.17 -0.33
CA LYS A 96 -7.90 -12.68 -1.57
C LYS A 96 -7.91 -11.15 -1.63
N PHE A 97 -8.13 -10.47 -0.51
CA PHE A 97 -8.03 -9.00 -0.44
C PHE A 97 -6.59 -8.51 -0.60
N LEU A 98 -5.62 -9.23 -0.02
CA LEU A 98 -4.20 -8.89 -0.10
C LEU A 98 -3.55 -9.21 -1.46
N ASN A 99 -4.10 -10.15 -2.23
CA ASN A 99 -3.55 -10.60 -3.52
C ASN A 99 -4.32 -10.08 -4.75
N ASN A 100 -5.27 -9.15 -4.58
CA ASN A 100 -5.95 -8.48 -5.69
C ASN A 100 -5.18 -7.23 -6.20
N ASP A 101 -3.85 -7.21 -6.05
CA ASP A 101 -2.92 -6.30 -6.73
C ASP A 101 -2.64 -6.76 -8.18
#